data_AF-A0A386ZK45-F1
#
_entry.id   AF-A0A386ZK45-F1
#
_cell.length_a   1.000
_cell.length_b   1.000
_cell.length_c   1.000
_cell.angle_alpha   90.00
_cell.angle_beta   90.00
_cell.angle_gamma   90.00
#
_symmetry.space_group_name_H-M   'P 1'
#
loop_
_entity.id
_entity.type
_entity.pdbx_description
1 polymer ?
#
loop_
_entity_poly.entity_id
_entity_poly.type
_entity_poly.pdbx_seq_one_letter_code
_entity_poly.pdbx_strand_id
1 'polypeptide(L)' 'MTDHRAALRAALGDAGDVVENLTPEEAEQLLSLLRRAQTAQRRSLDSSIDQTLKVLPRFVRIPARSILFGK' A
#
# COMPACT_ATOMS: atom_id res chain seq x y z
N MET A 1 15.68 -9.07 -17.54
CA MET A 1 14.32 -9.64 -17.43
C MET A 1 13.89 -9.46 -16.00
N THR A 2 12.85 -8.67 -15.75
CA THR A 2 12.37 -8.40 -14.39
C THR A 2 11.56 -9.61 -13.92
N ASP A 3 11.98 -10.27 -12.85
CA ASP A 3 11.28 -11.44 -12.34
C ASP A 3 10.04 -11.02 -11.54
N HIS A 4 8.89 -10.98 -12.23
CA HIS A 4 7.62 -10.55 -11.68
C HIS A 4 7.05 -11.52 -10.63
N ARG A 5 7.39 -12.81 -10.72
CA ARG A 5 6.96 -13.83 -9.74
C ARG A 5 7.66 -13.63 -8.40
N ALA A 6 8.97 -13.38 -8.43
CA ALA A 6 9.74 -13.08 -7.23
C ALA A 6 9.20 -11.84 -6.49
N ALA A 7 8.87 -10.77 -7.23
CA ALA A 7 8.28 -9.56 -6.66
C ALA A 7 6.89 -9.79 -6.06
N LEU A 8 6.08 -10.64 -6.68
CA LEU A 8 4.74 -10.99 -6.20
C LEU A 8 4.79 -11.86 -4.94
N ARG A 9 5.69 -12.85 -4.89
CA ARG A 9 5.93 -13.69 -3.69
C ARG A 9 6.32 -12.84 -2.49
N ALA A 10 7.28 -11.91 -2.68
CA ALA A 10 7.70 -11.01 -1.61
C ALA A 10 6.55 -10.14 -1.06
N ALA A 11 5.57 -9.81 -1.90
CA ALA A 11 4.42 -8.99 -1.51
C ALA A 11 3.30 -9.80 -0.82
N LEU A 12 3.22 -11.12 -1.04
CA LEU A 12 2.16 -11.99 -0.53
C LEU A 12 2.54 -12.76 0.76
N GLY A 13 3.82 -12.82 1.12
CA GLY A 13 4.27 -13.51 2.33
C GLY A 13 3.98 -15.02 2.29
N ASP A 14 3.31 -15.55 3.32
CA ASP A 14 3.02 -16.98 3.51
C ASP A 14 2.07 -17.57 2.44
N ALA A 15 1.40 -16.74 1.65
CA ALA A 15 0.56 -17.18 0.52
C ALA A 15 1.36 -17.43 -0.79
N GLY A 16 2.69 -17.45 -0.70
CA GLY A 16 3.61 -17.56 -1.85
C GLY A 16 3.53 -18.87 -2.65
N ASP A 17 2.94 -19.92 -2.09
CA ASP A 17 2.80 -21.22 -2.76
C ASP A 17 1.78 -21.18 -3.91
N VAL A 18 0.77 -20.31 -3.81
CA VAL A 18 -0.23 -20.11 -4.87
C VAL A 18 0.40 -19.42 -6.09
N VAL A 19 1.50 -18.68 -5.89
CA VAL A 19 2.21 -17.94 -6.95
C VAL A 19 2.95 -18.87 -7.92
N GLU A 20 3.37 -20.07 -7.49
CA GLU A 20 4.01 -21.05 -8.38
C GLU A 20 3.08 -21.58 -9.46
N ASN A 21 1.76 -21.57 -9.19
CA ASN A 21 0.76 -22.06 -10.13
C ASN A 21 0.31 -21.01 -11.16
N LEU A 22 0.75 -19.75 -11.01
CA LEU A 22 0.36 -18.66 -11.90
C LEU A 22 1.28 -18.59 -13.10
N THR A 23 0.72 -18.40 -14.30
CA THR A 23 1.51 -18.04 -15.49
C THR A 23 2.19 -16.67 -15.29
N PRO A 24 3.27 -16.35 -16.02
CA PRO A 24 3.95 -15.05 -15.93
C PRO A 24 3.00 -13.86 -16.12
N GLU A 25 2.06 -13.98 -17.05
CA GLU A 25 1.07 -12.96 -17.38
C GLU A 25 0.05 -12.76 -16.24
N GLU A 26 -0.43 -13.86 -15.64
CA GLU A 26 -1.34 -13.81 -14.49
C GLU A 26 -0.64 -13.22 -13.25
N ALA A 27 0.63 -13.54 -13.03
CA ALA A 27 1.42 -12.96 -11.96
C ALA A 27 1.58 -11.43 -12.12
N GLU A 28 1.78 -10.95 -13.35
CA GLU A 28 1.84 -9.52 -13.65
C GLU A 28 0.50 -8.82 -13.36
N GLN A 29 -0.61 -9.42 -13.81
CA GLN A 29 -1.94 -8.88 -13.56
C GLN A 29 -2.25 -8.83 -12.06
N LEU A 30 -1.97 -9.89 -11.32
CA LEU A 30 -2.17 -9.95 -9.87
C LEU A 30 -1.30 -8.91 -9.15
N LEU A 31 -0.04 -8.75 -9.56
CA LEU A 31 0.87 -7.74 -9.01
C LEU A 31 0.35 -6.32 -9.26
N SER A 32 -0.20 -6.05 -10.44
CA SER A 32 -0.80 -4.75 -10.78
C SER A 32 -2.03 -4.46 -9.91
N LEU A 33 -2.92 -5.43 -9.72
CA LEU A 33 -4.08 -5.33 -8.84
C LEU A 33 -3.67 -5.09 -7.39
N LEU A 34 -2.68 -5.83 -6.89
CA LEU A 34 -2.16 -5.69 -5.54
C LEU A 34 -1.59 -4.28 -5.31
N ARG A 35 -0.76 -3.78 -6.23
CA ARG A 35 -0.20 -2.42 -6.16
C ARG A 35 -1.28 -1.35 -6.17
N ARG A 36 -2.32 -1.53 -7.00
CA ARG A 36 -3.46 -0.61 -7.06
C ARG A 36 -4.24 -0.60 -5.75
N ALA A 37 -4.51 -1.77 -5.18
CA ALA A 37 -5.18 -1.92 -3.88
C ALA A 37 -4.36 -1.28 -2.75
N GLN A 38 -3.06 -1.56 -2.68
CA GLN A 38 -2.15 -0.95 -1.69
C GLN A 38 -2.12 0.58 -1.82
N THR A 39 -2.08 1.10 -3.05
CA THR A 39 -2.11 2.55 -3.30
C THR A 39 -3.43 3.16 -2.86
N ALA A 40 -4.56 2.50 -3.17
CA ALA A 40 -5.88 2.95 -2.73
C ALA A 40 -6.01 2.95 -1.20
N GLN A 41 -5.49 1.90 -0.53
CA GLN A 41 -5.50 1.81 0.91
C GLN A 41 -4.61 2.87 1.57
N ARG A 42 -3.42 3.13 1.03
CA ARG A 42 -2.56 4.25 1.50
C ARG A 42 -3.26 5.60 1.38
N ARG A 43 -3.94 5.85 0.25
CA ARG A 43 -4.71 7.10 0.04
C ARG A 43 -5.88 7.21 1.02
N SER A 44 -6.59 6.10 1.28
CA SER A 44 -7.69 6.06 2.25
C SER A 44 -7.18 6.37 3.67
N LEU A 45 -6.02 5.79 4.04
CA LEU A 45 -5.39 6.05 5.33
C LEU A 45 -4.96 7.52 5.47
N ASP A 46 -4.27 8.07 4.46
CA ASP A 46 -3.88 9.49 4.47
C ASP A 46 -5.11 10.41 4.55
N SER A 47 -6.20 10.08 3.84
CA SER A 47 -7.46 10.84 3.93
C SER A 47 -8.08 10.79 5.32
N SER A 48 -8.02 9.64 5.99
CA SER A 48 -8.53 9.45 7.35
C SER A 48 -7.69 10.22 8.38
N ILE A 49 -6.35 10.23 8.20
CA ILE A 49 -5.44 11.07 8.98
C ILE A 49 -5.80 12.55 8.81
N ASP A 50 -5.98 13.00 7.56
CA ASP A 50 -6.34 14.40 7.29
C ASP A 50 -7.71 14.77 7.86
N GLN A 51 -8.70 13.87 7.83
CA GLN A 51 -9.98 14.09 8.50
C GLN A 51 -9.82 14.22 10.01
N THR A 52 -9.00 13.38 10.63
CA THR A 52 -8.72 13.44 12.07
C THR A 52 -8.05 14.76 12.43
N LEU A 53 -7.10 15.24 11.62
CA LEU A 53 -6.40 16.50 11.86
C LEU A 53 -7.26 17.75 11.59
N LYS A 54 -8.39 17.62 10.87
CA LYS A 54 -9.28 18.77 10.61
C LYS A 54 -9.90 19.34 11.89
N VAL A 55 -10.04 18.55 12.96
CA VAL A 55 -10.52 19.04 14.26
C VAL A 55 -9.52 19.98 14.95
N LEU A 56 -8.24 19.93 14.54
CA LEU A 56 -7.21 20.81 15.08
C LEU A 56 -7.17 22.17 14.35
N PRO A 57 -6.76 23.25 15.05
CA PRO A 57 -6.47 24.54 14.41
C PRO A 57 -5.44 24.42 13.27
N ARG A 58 -5.62 25.17 12.17
CA ARG A 58 -4.80 25.02 10.95
C ARG A 58 -3.28 25.08 11.21
N PHE A 59 -2.85 25.95 12.12
CA PHE A 59 -1.43 26.17 12.41
C PHE A 59 -0.74 24.98 13.11
N VAL A 60 -1.49 24.08 13.77
CA VAL A 60 -0.91 22.89 14.43
C VAL A 60 -1.07 21.60 13.62
N ARG A 61 -1.79 21.61 12.48
CA ARG A 61 -2.08 20.36 11.74
C ARG A 61 -0.83 19.66 11.20
N ILE A 62 0.11 20.43 10.65
CA ILE A 62 1.38 19.90 10.12
C ILE A 62 2.24 19.31 11.24
N PRO A 63 2.53 20.01 12.34
CA PRO A 63 3.31 19.42 13.43
C PRO A 63 2.59 18.24 14.09
N ALA A 64 1.25 18.29 14.25
CA ALA A 64 0.49 17.17 14.79
C ALA A 64 0.56 15.92 13.90
N ARG A 65 0.55 16.08 12.57
CA ARG A 65 0.74 14.97 11.63
C ARG A 65 2.09 14.28 11.82
N SER A 66 3.15 15.08 11.95
CA SER A 66 4.51 14.59 12.12
C SER A 66 4.71 13.85 13.44
N ILE A 67 4.17 14.40 14.54
CA ILE A 67 4.30 13.81 15.88
C ILE A 67 3.50 12.51 16.02
N LEU A 68 2.25 12.49 15.55
CA LEU A 68 1.34 11.36 15.77
C LEU A 68 1.53 10.22 14.77
N PHE A 69 2.00 10.52 13.56
CA PHE A 69 2.06 9.55 12.46
C PHE A 69 3.44 9.41 11.81
N GLY A 70 4.46 10.13 12.30
CA GLY A 70 5.85 9.99 11.84
C GLY A 70 6.11 10.36 10.38
N LYS A 71 5.21 11.16 9.77
CA LYS A 71 5.25 11.60 8.36
C LYS A 71 5.55 13.08 8.22
#